data_AF-A0A7G4WID1-F1
#
_entry.id   AF-A0A7G4WID1-F1
#
_cell.length_a   1.000
_cell.length_b   1.000
_cell.length_c   1.000
_cell.angle_alpha   90.00
_cell.angle_beta   90.00
_cell.angle_gamma   90.00
#
_symmetry.space_group_name_H-M   'P 1'
#
loop_
_entity.id
_entity.type
_entity.pdbx_description
1 polymer ?
#
loop_
_entity_poly.entity_id
_entity_poly.type
_entity_poly.pdbx_seq_one_letter_code
_entity_poly.pdbx_strand_id
1 'polypeptide(L)'
;IRSSILNHPLYTELLEAHMSCRKVGASPQIMDEIDELLEHLIGCQPPAKACIGANPELDQFMEGYRDMLGSYRNQIQRTLDEALSYCTAVGNELSLFSHTNLELQNPAGFDEGFDEYELFDDDIGPMETDPDMDPMAANRQLKEMLIQRYGSYIKNLNFDCLKTKKKGKLPKEARQKLLEWWSQHEDHPYPSESEKASLAKLTELNPKQINNWFINQRKRHW
;
A
#
# COMPACT_ATOMS: atom_id res chain seq x y z
N ILE A 1 -48.03 -9.71 5.43
CA ILE A 1 -46.91 -8.85 4.98
C ILE A 1 -45.85 -9.65 4.22
N ARG A 2 -45.05 -10.54 4.84
CA ARG A 2 -44.00 -11.30 4.13
C ARG A 2 -44.50 -12.10 2.92
N SER A 3 -45.57 -12.87 3.08
CA SER A 3 -46.20 -13.59 1.96
C SER A 3 -46.84 -12.67 0.92
N SER A 4 -47.19 -11.44 1.30
CA SER A 4 -47.75 -10.44 0.38
C SER A 4 -46.64 -9.84 -0.51
N ILE A 5 -45.46 -9.60 0.06
CA ILE A 5 -44.26 -9.15 -0.65
C ILE A 5 -43.78 -10.22 -1.63
N LEU A 6 -43.70 -11.49 -1.19
CA LEU A 6 -43.22 -12.60 -2.02
C LEU A 6 -44.11 -12.91 -3.22
N ASN A 7 -45.39 -12.56 -3.18
CA ASN A 7 -46.34 -12.78 -4.29
C ASN A 7 -46.58 -11.49 -5.12
N HIS A 8 -45.84 -10.42 -4.82
CA HIS A 8 -46.01 -9.13 -5.46
C HIS A 8 -45.34 -9.12 -6.85
N PRO A 9 -45.97 -8.52 -7.87
CA PRO A 9 -45.42 -8.46 -9.23
C PRO A 9 -44.05 -7.76 -9.30
N LEU A 10 -43.81 -6.74 -8.47
CA LEU A 10 -42.51 -6.03 -8.40
C LEU A 10 -41.42 -6.76 -7.59
N TYR A 11 -41.68 -7.94 -7.04
CA TYR A 11 -40.69 -8.63 -6.20
C TYR A 11 -39.43 -9.04 -6.97
N THR A 12 -39.57 -9.49 -8.21
CA THR A 12 -38.44 -9.89 -9.06
C THR A 12 -37.53 -8.70 -9.35
N GLU A 13 -38.11 -7.57 -9.79
CA GLU A 13 -37.37 -6.32 -10.02
C GLU A 13 -36.67 -5.81 -8.76
N LEU A 14 -37.33 -5.95 -7.59
CA LEU A 14 -36.75 -5.55 -6.33
C LEU A 14 -35.55 -6.43 -5.95
N LEU A 15 -35.68 -7.74 -6.15
CA LEU A 15 -34.61 -8.70 -5.90
C LEU A 15 -33.42 -8.45 -6.85
N GLU A 16 -33.69 -8.20 -8.12
CA GLU A 16 -32.68 -7.79 -9.11
C GLU A 16 -31.97 -6.50 -8.72
N ALA A 17 -32.71 -5.47 -8.28
CA ALA A 17 -32.13 -4.22 -7.80
C ALA A 17 -31.22 -4.45 -6.58
N HIS A 18 -31.64 -5.32 -5.65
CA HIS A 18 -30.85 -5.69 -4.48
C HIS A 18 -29.57 -6.44 -4.85
N MET A 19 -29.67 -7.46 -5.69
CA MET A 19 -28.51 -8.22 -6.15
C MET A 19 -27.56 -7.35 -6.98
N SER A 20 -28.09 -6.43 -7.80
CA SER A 20 -27.29 -5.47 -8.56
C SER A 20 -26.45 -4.55 -7.67
N CYS A 21 -26.92 -4.21 -6.46
CA CYS A 21 -26.10 -3.47 -5.49
C CYS A 21 -24.88 -4.30 -5.03
N ARG A 22 -25.05 -5.60 -4.84
CA ARG A 22 -23.97 -6.52 -4.42
C ARG A 22 -22.95 -6.80 -5.52
N LYS A 23 -23.33 -6.63 -6.79
CA LYS A 23 -22.42 -6.78 -7.93
C LYS A 23 -21.45 -5.62 -8.10
N VAL A 24 -21.72 -4.46 -7.52
CA VAL A 24 -20.84 -3.29 -7.67
C VAL A 24 -19.46 -3.60 -7.07
N GLY A 25 -18.43 -3.62 -7.92
CA GLY A 25 -17.05 -3.94 -7.52
C GLY A 25 -16.77 -5.42 -7.25
N ALA A 26 -17.70 -6.33 -7.56
CA ALA A 26 -17.50 -7.76 -7.41
C ALA A 26 -16.57 -8.33 -8.52
N SER A 27 -15.88 -9.43 -8.23
CA SER A 27 -15.12 -10.17 -9.23
C SER A 27 -16.08 -10.94 -10.17
N PRO A 28 -15.63 -11.33 -11.39
CA PRO A 28 -16.45 -12.12 -12.31
C PRO A 28 -17.06 -13.37 -11.68
N GLN A 29 -16.27 -14.12 -10.91
CA GLN A 29 -16.73 -15.32 -10.20
C GLN A 29 -17.88 -15.03 -9.24
N ILE A 30 -17.78 -13.95 -8.46
CA ILE A 30 -18.83 -13.57 -7.50
C ILE A 30 -20.07 -13.05 -8.24
N MET A 31 -19.91 -12.37 -9.38
CA MET A 31 -21.04 -11.95 -10.20
C MET A 31 -21.82 -13.15 -10.73
N ASP A 32 -21.12 -14.18 -11.21
CA ASP A 32 -21.72 -15.43 -11.69
C ASP A 32 -22.46 -16.15 -10.55
N GLU A 33 -21.87 -16.25 -9.35
CA GLU A 33 -22.52 -16.80 -8.15
C GLU A 33 -23.79 -16.02 -7.77
N ILE A 34 -23.77 -14.68 -7.87
CA ILE A 34 -24.94 -13.83 -7.60
C ILE A 34 -26.03 -14.07 -8.66
N ASP A 35 -25.67 -14.25 -9.92
CA ASP A 35 -26.60 -14.54 -11.01
C ASP A 35 -27.25 -15.92 -10.85
N GLU A 36 -26.48 -16.96 -10.53
CA GLU A 36 -27.00 -18.29 -10.26
C GLU A 36 -27.98 -18.29 -9.06
N LEU A 37 -27.65 -17.56 -8.00
CA LEU A 37 -28.55 -17.38 -6.85
C LEU A 37 -29.83 -16.62 -7.23
N LEU A 38 -29.74 -15.59 -8.08
CA LEU A 38 -30.89 -14.85 -8.55
C LEU A 38 -31.82 -15.77 -9.36
N GLU A 39 -31.28 -16.53 -10.30
CA GLU A 39 -32.02 -17.50 -11.11
C GLU A 39 -32.72 -18.56 -10.23
N HIS A 40 -32.02 -19.09 -9.23
CA HIS A 40 -32.60 -20.03 -8.28
C HIS A 40 -33.79 -19.43 -7.51
N LEU A 41 -33.64 -18.20 -7.02
CA LEU A 41 -34.68 -17.50 -6.25
C LEU A 41 -35.90 -17.14 -7.09
N ILE A 42 -35.71 -16.74 -8.36
CA ILE A 42 -36.80 -16.46 -9.30
C ILE A 42 -37.49 -17.78 -9.70
N GLY A 43 -36.72 -18.84 -9.98
CA GLY A 43 -37.24 -20.14 -10.39
C GLY A 43 -38.09 -20.85 -9.32
N CYS A 44 -37.83 -20.59 -8.04
CA CYS A 44 -38.64 -21.10 -6.93
C CYS A 44 -39.90 -20.25 -6.64
N GLN A 45 -40.13 -19.15 -7.37
CA GLN A 45 -41.21 -18.24 -7.07
C GLN A 45 -42.56 -18.73 -7.67
N PRO A 46 -43.64 -18.80 -6.87
CA PRO A 46 -44.96 -19.11 -7.41
C PRO A 46 -45.43 -17.98 -8.36
N PRO A 47 -46.27 -18.29 -9.37
CA PRO A 47 -46.79 -17.27 -10.28
C PRO A 47 -47.50 -16.17 -9.49
N ALA A 48 -47.22 -14.91 -9.84
CA ALA A 48 -47.77 -13.74 -9.15
C ALA A 48 -49.30 -13.82 -9.11
N LYS A 49 -49.85 -13.94 -7.90
CA LYS A 49 -51.31 -13.96 -7.66
C LYS A 49 -51.87 -12.58 -7.35
N ALA A 50 -51.01 -11.59 -7.09
CA ALA A 50 -51.39 -10.24 -6.74
C ALA A 50 -51.36 -9.34 -7.98
N CYS A 51 -52.39 -8.50 -8.12
CA CYS A 51 -52.44 -7.44 -9.12
C CYS A 51 -51.89 -6.14 -8.52
N ILE A 52 -51.16 -5.36 -9.32
CA ILE A 52 -50.77 -3.99 -8.98
C ILE A 52 -52.05 -3.18 -8.69
N GLY A 53 -52.07 -2.43 -7.60
CA GLY A 53 -53.24 -1.66 -7.14
C GLY A 53 -54.17 -2.40 -6.18
N ALA A 54 -53.94 -3.69 -5.91
CA ALA A 54 -54.68 -4.41 -4.86
C ALA A 54 -54.32 -3.92 -3.45
N ASN A 55 -53.14 -3.33 -3.28
CA ASN A 55 -52.71 -2.66 -2.05
C ASN A 55 -51.79 -1.47 -2.37
N PRO A 56 -52.33 -0.25 -2.53
CA PRO A 56 -51.57 0.94 -2.91
C PRO A 56 -50.40 1.28 -1.98
N GLU A 57 -50.54 1.01 -0.67
CA GLU A 57 -49.45 1.25 0.30
C GLU A 57 -48.27 0.30 0.07
N LEU A 58 -48.57 -0.96 -0.29
CA LEU A 58 -47.54 -1.94 -0.60
C LEU A 58 -46.89 -1.65 -1.96
N ASP A 59 -47.68 -1.25 -2.97
CA ASP A 59 -47.15 -0.83 -4.28
C ASP A 59 -46.14 0.31 -4.11
N GLN A 60 -46.53 1.36 -3.38
CA GLN A 60 -45.67 2.52 -3.10
C GLN A 60 -44.41 2.14 -2.30
N PHE A 61 -44.52 1.21 -1.34
CA PHE A 61 -43.37 0.71 -0.61
C PHE A 61 -42.39 -0.05 -1.53
N MET A 62 -42.90 -0.94 -2.39
CA MET A 62 -42.09 -1.75 -3.29
C MET A 62 -41.36 -0.86 -4.31
N GLU A 63 -42.04 0.14 -4.88
CA GLU A 63 -41.43 1.15 -5.77
C GLU A 63 -40.39 1.99 -5.05
N GLY A 64 -40.73 2.55 -3.88
CA GLY A 64 -39.81 3.40 -3.12
C GLY A 64 -38.54 2.66 -2.69
N TYR A 65 -38.66 1.38 -2.29
CA TYR A 65 -37.50 0.57 -1.91
C TYR A 65 -36.65 0.19 -3.12
N ARG A 66 -37.26 -0.11 -4.27
CA ARG A 66 -36.56 -0.34 -5.54
C ARG A 66 -35.75 0.90 -5.95
N ASP A 67 -36.35 2.08 -5.89
CA ASP A 67 -35.70 3.34 -6.25
C ASP A 67 -34.58 3.72 -5.27
N MET A 68 -34.78 3.43 -3.97
CA MET A 68 -33.74 3.58 -2.95
C MET A 68 -32.53 2.67 -3.25
N LEU A 69 -32.76 1.40 -3.59
CA LEU A 69 -31.69 0.47 -3.98
C LEU A 69 -30.97 0.94 -5.26
N GLY A 70 -31.72 1.44 -6.25
CA GLY A 70 -31.13 2.02 -7.47
C GLY A 70 -30.23 3.23 -7.16
N SER A 71 -30.70 4.13 -6.29
CA SER A 71 -29.93 5.29 -5.83
C SER A 71 -28.68 4.86 -5.05
N TYR A 72 -28.80 3.87 -4.19
CA TYR A 72 -27.68 3.31 -3.42
C TYR A 72 -26.62 2.67 -4.33
N ARG A 73 -27.04 1.84 -5.29
CA ARG A 73 -26.15 1.25 -6.31
C ARG A 73 -25.36 2.33 -7.05
N ASN A 74 -26.04 3.37 -7.52
CA ASN A 74 -25.41 4.47 -8.25
C ASN A 74 -24.39 5.23 -7.39
N GLN A 75 -24.68 5.44 -6.10
CA GLN A 75 -23.74 6.07 -5.18
C GLN A 75 -22.48 5.23 -4.95
N ILE A 76 -22.63 3.92 -4.75
CA ILE A 76 -21.47 3.02 -4.59
C ILE A 76 -20.66 2.98 -5.88
N GLN A 77 -21.30 2.81 -7.04
CA GLN A 77 -20.63 2.75 -8.34
C GLN A 77 -19.84 4.03 -8.60
N ARG A 78 -20.46 5.19 -8.38
CA ARG A 78 -19.81 6.49 -8.53
C ARG A 78 -18.58 6.61 -7.62
N THR A 79 -18.69 6.23 -6.35
CA THR A 79 -17.58 6.29 -5.40
C THR A 79 -16.43 5.39 -5.84
N LEU A 80 -16.74 4.20 -6.34
CA LEU A 80 -15.76 3.25 -6.87
C LEU A 80 -15.06 3.82 -8.11
N ASP A 81 -15.81 4.36 -9.06
CA ASP A 81 -15.28 4.94 -10.30
C ASP A 81 -14.37 6.14 -10.02
N GLU A 82 -14.79 7.03 -9.10
CA GLU A 82 -13.97 8.17 -8.65
C GLU A 82 -12.66 7.71 -8.01
N ALA A 83 -12.70 6.68 -7.15
CA ALA A 83 -11.51 6.11 -6.54
C ALA A 83 -10.57 5.45 -7.56
N LEU A 84 -11.12 4.67 -8.51
CA LEU A 84 -10.33 4.05 -9.58
C LEU A 84 -9.70 5.08 -10.50
N SER A 85 -10.43 6.15 -10.83
CA SER A 85 -9.92 7.28 -11.61
C SER A 85 -8.76 7.97 -10.89
N TYR A 86 -8.90 8.23 -9.59
CA TYR A 86 -7.82 8.79 -8.77
C TYR A 86 -6.59 7.88 -8.72
N CYS A 87 -6.77 6.58 -8.46
CA CYS A 87 -5.68 5.61 -8.45
C CYS A 87 -4.96 5.55 -9.81
N THR A 88 -5.71 5.61 -10.91
CA THR A 88 -5.14 5.63 -12.26
C THR A 88 -4.37 6.92 -12.52
N ALA A 89 -4.89 8.07 -12.07
CA ALA A 89 -4.20 9.36 -12.20
C ALA A 89 -2.86 9.37 -11.45
N VAL A 90 -2.85 8.95 -10.19
CA VAL A 90 -1.62 8.83 -9.39
C VAL A 90 -0.67 7.81 -10.01
N GLY A 91 -1.18 6.69 -10.51
CA GLY A 91 -0.38 5.69 -11.23
C GLY A 91 0.33 6.27 -12.46
N ASN A 92 -0.37 7.11 -13.22
CA ASN A 92 0.19 7.80 -14.38
C ASN A 92 1.25 8.85 -13.99
N GLU A 93 1.03 9.61 -12.92
CA GLU A 93 2.03 10.54 -12.38
C GLU A 93 3.31 9.81 -11.95
N LEU A 94 3.17 8.70 -11.22
CA LEU A 94 4.30 7.86 -10.83
C LEU A 94 5.02 7.25 -12.04
N SER A 95 4.27 6.84 -13.07
CA SER A 95 4.84 6.35 -14.32
C SER A 95 5.71 7.42 -15.00
N LEU A 96 5.24 8.67 -15.05
CA LEU A 96 6.01 9.80 -15.58
C LEU A 96 7.34 10.01 -14.84
N PHE A 97 7.32 9.93 -13.50
CA PHE A 97 8.55 10.00 -12.70
C PHE A 97 9.51 8.83 -12.94
N SER A 98 8.99 7.64 -13.24
CA SER A 98 9.83 6.47 -13.54
C SER A 98 10.55 6.60 -14.89
N HIS A 99 9.89 7.19 -15.90
CA HIS A 99 10.50 7.43 -17.21
C HIS A 99 11.49 8.61 -17.21
N THR A 100 11.23 9.69 -16.47
CA THR A 100 12.17 10.83 -16.36
C THR A 100 13.50 10.47 -15.66
N ASN A 101 13.50 9.47 -14.77
CA ASN A 101 14.73 8.98 -14.13
C ASN A 101 15.61 8.13 -15.07
N LEU A 102 15.05 7.55 -16.13
CA LEU A 102 15.81 6.75 -17.10
C LEU A 102 16.61 7.60 -18.11
N GLU A 103 16.27 8.88 -18.30
CA GLU A 103 17.00 9.76 -19.22
C GLU A 103 18.24 10.44 -18.60
N LEU A 104 18.40 10.39 -17.27
CA LEU A 104 19.47 11.12 -16.57
C LEU A 104 20.65 10.27 -16.06
N GLN A 105 20.75 8.99 -16.41
CA GLN A 105 21.92 8.18 -16.04
C GLN A 105 22.45 7.36 -17.21
N ASN A 106 23.31 8.00 -17.99
CA ASN A 106 24.41 7.28 -18.64
C ASN A 106 25.72 8.07 -18.45
N PRO A 107 26.36 8.05 -17.27
CA PRO A 107 27.79 8.23 -17.18
C PRO A 107 28.44 6.86 -17.27
N ALA A 108 29.06 6.62 -18.42
CA ALA A 108 30.03 5.56 -18.60
C ALA A 108 31.07 5.58 -17.46
N GLY A 109 31.38 4.39 -16.93
CA GLY A 109 32.62 4.13 -16.21
C GLY A 109 32.61 4.48 -14.71
N PHE A 110 32.31 3.49 -13.88
CA PHE A 110 33.12 3.28 -12.68
C PHE A 110 33.08 1.80 -12.29
N ASP A 111 34.17 1.13 -12.67
CA ASP A 111 34.62 -0.13 -12.11
C ASP A 111 35.10 0.14 -10.69
N GLU A 112 34.51 -0.51 -9.69
CA GLU A 112 35.21 -0.89 -8.47
C GLU A 112 34.35 -1.87 -7.67
N GLY A 113 34.92 -3.05 -7.44
CA GLY A 113 34.32 -4.15 -6.70
C GLY A 113 33.92 -3.76 -5.29
N PHE A 114 32.80 -4.32 -4.85
CA PHE A 114 32.41 -4.29 -3.45
C PHE A 114 31.80 -5.62 -3.06
N ASP A 115 32.31 -6.16 -1.96
CA ASP A 115 32.19 -7.53 -1.50
C ASP A 115 30.74 -8.03 -1.37
N GLU A 116 30.59 -9.26 -1.86
CA GLU A 116 29.56 -10.24 -1.59
C GLU A 116 29.18 -10.24 -0.09
N TYR A 117 27.92 -9.88 0.19
CA TYR A 117 27.28 -10.27 1.44
C TYR A 117 26.18 -11.26 1.09
N GLU A 118 26.44 -12.52 1.42
CA GLU A 118 25.51 -13.63 1.32
C GLU A 118 24.18 -13.26 2.00
N LEU A 119 23.09 -13.43 1.25
CA LEU A 119 21.75 -13.46 1.81
C LEU A 119 21.63 -14.81 2.51
N PHE A 120 21.70 -14.78 3.84
CA PHE A 120 21.53 -15.92 4.75
C PHE A 120 20.51 -16.95 4.20
N ASP A 121 21.05 -18.12 3.85
CA ASP A 121 20.30 -19.34 3.58
C ASP A 121 19.82 -19.86 4.94
N ASP A 122 18.57 -19.56 5.29
CA ASP A 122 17.95 -20.15 6.49
C ASP A 122 17.61 -21.60 6.13
N ASP A 123 18.57 -22.47 6.43
CA ASP A 123 18.49 -23.93 6.42
C ASP A 123 17.39 -24.38 7.40
N ILE A 124 16.16 -24.50 6.91
CA ILE A 124 15.13 -25.34 7.53
C ILE A 124 15.00 -26.58 6.66
N GLY A 125 15.57 -27.68 7.17
CA GLY A 125 15.67 -28.97 6.50
C GLY A 125 14.34 -29.56 5.99
N PRO A 126 14.41 -30.55 5.10
CA PRO A 126 13.27 -31.05 4.35
C PRO A 126 12.33 -31.84 5.26
N MET A 127 11.18 -31.25 5.60
CA MET A 127 10.01 -32.03 6.02
C MET A 127 9.35 -32.56 4.74
N GLU A 128 9.48 -33.87 4.50
CA GLU A 128 8.75 -34.51 3.42
C GLU A 128 7.26 -34.53 3.76
N THR A 129 6.47 -33.76 3.01
CA THR A 129 5.02 -33.87 2.97
C THR A 129 4.57 -34.03 1.52
N ASP A 130 4.01 -35.21 1.25
CA ASP A 130 3.05 -35.65 0.21
C ASP A 130 2.86 -34.73 -1.03
N PRO A 131 3.00 -35.22 -2.28
CA PRO A 131 2.98 -34.38 -3.49
C PRO A 131 1.59 -33.93 -3.97
N ASP A 132 0.56 -33.98 -3.13
CA ASP A 132 -0.79 -33.55 -3.50
C ASP A 132 -1.23 -32.37 -2.63
N MET A 133 -1.42 -31.20 -3.27
CA MET A 133 -1.86 -29.91 -2.73
C MET A 133 -0.80 -29.02 -2.04
N ASP A 134 0.06 -28.36 -2.83
CA ASP A 134 0.72 -27.12 -2.39
C ASP A 134 0.25 -25.91 -3.24
N PRO A 135 -0.70 -25.08 -2.74
CA PRO A 135 -1.11 -23.82 -3.37
C PRO A 135 0.04 -22.81 -3.54
N MET A 136 1.21 -23.05 -2.94
CA MET A 136 2.35 -22.15 -2.94
C MET A 136 3.28 -22.32 -4.16
N ALA A 137 3.10 -23.35 -5.00
CA ALA A 137 3.92 -23.58 -6.19
C ALA A 137 3.77 -22.46 -7.24
N ALA A 138 2.54 -22.00 -7.49
CA ALA A 138 2.27 -20.86 -8.36
C ALA A 138 2.90 -19.57 -7.83
N ASN A 139 2.93 -19.42 -6.50
CA ASN A 139 3.52 -18.26 -5.82
C ASN A 139 5.05 -18.27 -5.91
N ARG A 140 5.67 -19.46 -5.91
CA ARG A 140 7.11 -19.64 -6.08
C ARG A 140 7.56 -19.24 -7.49
N GLN A 141 6.87 -19.71 -8.53
CA GLN A 141 7.14 -19.34 -9.92
C GLN A 141 6.94 -17.84 -10.18
N LEU A 142 5.86 -17.27 -9.64
CA LEU A 142 5.61 -15.83 -9.74
C LEU A 142 6.70 -15.01 -9.04
N LYS A 143 7.15 -15.45 -7.86
CA LYS A 143 8.26 -14.84 -7.11
C LYS A 143 9.57 -14.93 -7.90
N GLU A 144 9.87 -16.08 -8.50
CA GLU A 144 11.06 -16.29 -9.34
C GLU A 144 11.05 -15.35 -10.56
N MET A 145 9.91 -15.27 -11.25
CA MET A 145 9.73 -14.39 -12.40
C MET A 145 9.83 -12.91 -12.02
N LEU A 146 9.25 -12.51 -10.88
CA LEU A 146 9.35 -11.15 -10.36
C LEU A 146 10.79 -10.80 -9.98
N ILE A 147 11.53 -11.72 -9.37
CA ILE A 147 12.94 -11.52 -9.00
C ILE A 147 13.82 -11.46 -10.26
N GLN A 148 13.61 -12.32 -11.26
CA GLN A 148 14.34 -12.24 -12.53
C GLN A 148 14.07 -10.93 -13.27
N ARG A 149 12.80 -10.49 -13.31
CA ARG A 149 12.38 -9.34 -14.11
C ARG A 149 12.67 -8.01 -13.45
N TYR A 150 12.55 -7.94 -12.12
CA TYR A 150 12.65 -6.68 -11.37
C TYR A 150 13.71 -6.70 -10.28
N GLY A 151 14.38 -7.82 -10.01
CA GLY A 151 15.34 -7.94 -8.90
C GLY A 151 16.47 -6.93 -8.98
N SER A 152 17.06 -6.73 -10.16
CA SER A 152 18.12 -5.73 -10.37
C SER A 152 17.60 -4.29 -10.18
N TYR A 153 16.38 -4.01 -10.65
CA TYR A 153 15.75 -2.70 -10.52
C TYR A 153 15.40 -2.38 -9.06
N ILE A 154 14.81 -3.34 -8.33
CA ILE A 154 14.49 -3.21 -6.90
C ILE A 154 15.77 -3.05 -6.07
N LYS A 155 16.83 -3.79 -6.39
CA LYS A 155 18.16 -3.64 -5.75
C LYS A 155 18.70 -2.23 -5.94
N ASN A 156 18.61 -1.68 -7.15
CA ASN A 156 19.05 -0.31 -7.44
C ASN A 156 18.18 0.75 -6.74
N LEU A 157 16.86 0.61 -6.75
CA LEU A 157 15.94 1.50 -6.02
C LEU A 157 16.25 1.51 -4.52
N ASN A 158 16.59 0.36 -3.95
CA ASN A 158 16.96 0.23 -2.54
C ASN A 158 18.31 0.92 -2.29
N PHE A 159 19.28 0.79 -3.19
CA PHE A 159 20.56 1.51 -3.12
C PHE A 159 20.37 3.03 -3.14
N ASP A 160 19.47 3.55 -3.99
CA ASP A 160 19.20 4.99 -4.09
C ASP A 160 18.37 5.53 -2.91
N CYS A 161 17.40 4.75 -2.41
CA CYS A 161 16.68 5.07 -1.17
C CYS A 161 17.57 4.98 0.08
N LEU A 162 18.55 4.07 0.11
CA LEU A 162 19.49 3.93 1.23
C LEU A 162 20.59 5.00 1.16
N LYS A 163 21.05 5.41 -0.03
CA LYS A 163 21.95 6.57 -0.21
C LYS A 163 21.33 7.85 0.35
N THR A 164 20.03 8.06 0.13
CA THR A 164 19.31 9.24 0.62
C THR A 164 18.89 9.15 2.09
N LYS A 165 19.11 8.00 2.77
CA LYS A 165 18.73 7.79 4.18
C LYS A 165 19.81 7.17 5.06
N LYS A 166 21.10 7.22 4.69
CA LYS A 166 22.15 6.99 5.69
C LYS A 166 22.18 8.19 6.65
N LYS A 167 21.40 8.11 7.75
CA LYS A 167 21.72 8.72 9.05
C LYS A 167 23.05 8.11 9.52
N GLY A 168 24.11 8.39 8.79
CA GLY A 168 25.45 7.92 9.07
C GLY A 168 25.96 8.57 10.34
N LYS A 169 26.74 7.83 11.11
CA LYS A 169 27.59 8.39 12.17
C LYS A 169 28.37 9.59 11.60
N LEU A 170 28.64 10.61 12.43
CA LEU A 170 29.46 11.74 12.00
C LEU A 170 30.79 11.23 11.38
N PRO A 171 31.33 11.89 10.34
CA PRO A 171 32.62 11.54 9.74
C PRO A 171 33.69 11.35 10.83
N LYS A 172 34.59 10.36 10.66
CA LYS A 172 35.61 10.03 11.67
C LYS A 172 36.46 11.27 12.03
N GLU A 173 36.83 12.06 11.05
CA GLU A 173 37.59 13.31 11.23
C GLU A 173 36.81 14.35 12.03
N ALA A 174 35.53 14.55 11.70
CA ALA A 174 34.65 15.45 12.44
C ALA A 174 34.52 15.03 13.90
N ARG A 175 34.36 13.73 14.17
CA ARG A 175 34.33 13.18 15.53
C ARG A 175 35.65 13.41 16.26
N GLN A 176 36.79 13.26 15.59
CA GLN A 176 38.10 13.45 16.21
C GLN A 176 38.27 14.89 16.71
N LYS A 177 37.93 15.89 15.89
CA LYS A 177 38.01 17.31 16.27
C LYS A 177 37.06 17.66 17.43
N LEU A 178 35.87 17.06 17.45
CA LEU A 178 34.91 17.23 18.55
C LEU A 178 35.39 16.61 19.86
N LEU A 179 36.02 15.42 19.79
CA LEU A 179 36.62 14.76 20.95
C LEU A 179 37.85 15.49 21.48
N GLU A 180 38.66 16.05 20.58
CA GLU A 180 39.81 16.89 20.95
C GLU A 180 39.36 18.11 21.76
N TRP A 181 38.38 18.87 21.26
CA TRP A 181 37.81 19.98 22.01
C TRP A 181 37.22 19.53 23.36
N TRP A 182 36.51 18.39 23.37
CA TRP A 182 35.93 17.82 24.59
C TRP A 182 36.99 17.51 25.65
N SER A 183 38.10 16.88 25.26
CA SER A 183 39.19 16.53 26.17
C SER A 183 39.85 17.75 26.81
N GLN A 184 39.83 18.90 26.13
CA GLN A 184 40.34 20.17 26.64
C GLN A 184 39.36 20.89 27.57
N HIS A 185 38.08 20.50 27.56
CA HIS A 185 36.99 21.17 28.29
C HIS A 185 36.15 20.17 29.11
N GLU A 186 36.79 19.12 29.64
CA GLU A 186 36.09 18.05 30.35
C GLU A 186 35.38 18.54 31.61
N ASP A 187 35.94 19.54 32.31
CA ASP A 187 35.32 20.13 33.52
C ASP A 187 34.05 20.95 33.21
N HIS A 188 34.01 21.61 32.04
CA HIS A 188 32.92 22.48 31.61
C HIS A 188 32.68 22.40 30.08
N PRO A 189 32.04 21.32 29.58
CA PRO A 189 31.86 21.02 28.16
C PRO A 189 30.65 21.77 27.58
N TYR A 190 30.69 23.09 27.69
CA TYR A 190 29.71 24.02 27.14
C TYR A 190 30.42 25.00 26.20
N PRO A 191 30.59 24.64 24.91
CA PRO A 191 31.23 25.54 23.96
C PRO A 191 30.40 26.82 23.82
N SER A 192 31.08 27.97 23.75
CA SER A 192 30.48 29.26 23.42
C SER A 192 29.97 29.27 21.97
N GLU A 193 29.13 30.24 21.63
CA GLU A 193 28.60 30.37 20.25
C GLU A 193 29.73 30.57 19.22
N SER A 194 30.80 31.26 19.59
CA SER A 194 31.99 31.42 18.74
C SER A 194 32.72 30.09 18.53
N GLU A 195 32.87 29.27 19.57
CA GLU A 195 33.53 27.96 19.47
C GLU A 195 32.68 26.97 18.69
N LYS A 196 31.36 26.98 18.86
CA LYS A 196 30.43 26.18 18.05
C LYS A 196 30.55 26.54 16.57
N ALA A 197 30.64 27.82 16.23
CA ALA A 197 30.82 28.28 14.85
C ALA A 197 32.17 27.82 14.28
N SER A 198 33.25 27.94 15.06
CA SER A 198 34.58 27.44 14.68
C SER A 198 34.60 25.93 14.46
N LEU A 199 33.98 25.15 15.35
CA LEU A 199 33.87 23.70 15.22
C LEU A 199 33.04 23.31 14.00
N ALA A 200 31.89 23.95 13.78
CA ALA A 200 31.06 23.73 12.61
C ALA A 200 31.85 23.94 11.30
N LYS A 201 32.66 25.02 11.24
CA LYS A 201 33.54 25.30 10.10
C LYS A 201 34.64 24.25 9.94
N LEU A 202 35.27 23.82 11.03
CA LEU A 202 36.37 22.85 11.01
C LEU A 202 35.91 21.43 10.66
N THR A 203 34.69 21.05 11.05
CA THR A 203 34.15 19.70 10.83
C THR A 203 33.21 19.60 9.63
N GLU A 204 32.91 20.74 8.98
CA GLU A 204 31.90 20.85 7.93
C GLU A 204 30.53 20.29 8.35
N LEU A 205 30.20 20.45 9.63
CA LEU A 205 28.94 19.98 10.20
C LEU A 205 28.00 21.16 10.41
N ASN A 206 26.71 20.90 10.28
CA ASN A 206 25.69 21.88 10.61
C ASN A 206 25.76 22.22 12.12
N PRO A 207 25.62 23.49 12.53
CA PRO A 207 25.56 23.88 13.95
C PRO A 207 24.59 23.04 14.80
N LYS A 208 23.48 22.57 14.21
CA LYS A 208 22.54 21.67 14.87
C LYS A 208 23.15 20.29 15.19
N GLN A 209 23.99 19.75 14.29
CA GLN A 209 24.71 18.49 14.52
C GLN A 209 25.75 18.64 15.63
N ILE A 210 26.46 19.77 15.67
CA ILE A 210 27.42 20.11 16.74
C ILE A 210 26.69 20.16 18.09
N ASN A 211 25.59 20.90 18.18
CA ASN A 211 24.81 21.02 19.41
C ASN A 211 24.28 19.67 19.91
N ASN A 212 23.71 18.88 18.99
CA ASN A 212 23.22 17.54 19.31
C ASN A 212 24.34 16.60 19.76
N TRP A 213 25.52 16.71 19.17
CA TRP A 213 26.68 15.92 19.58
C TRP A 213 27.08 16.26 21.02
N PHE A 214 27.25 17.54 21.36
CA PHE A 214 27.63 17.96 22.72
C PHE A 214 26.57 17.61 23.77
N ILE A 215 25.28 17.73 23.44
CA ILE A 215 24.19 17.28 24.33
C ILE A 215 24.30 15.78 24.61
N ASN A 216 24.45 14.97 23.56
CA ASN A 216 24.55 13.53 23.71
C ASN A 216 25.86 13.08 24.36
N GLN A 217 26.94 13.82 24.15
CA GLN A 217 28.24 13.54 24.74
C GLN A 217 28.20 13.81 26.26
N ARG A 218 27.63 14.94 26.71
CA ARG A 218 27.38 15.19 28.14
C ARG A 218 26.58 14.08 28.79
N LYS A 219 25.44 13.70 28.20
CA LYS A 219 24.59 12.59 28.70
C LYS A 219 25.29 11.24 28.86
N ARG A 220 26.41 11.02 28.16
CA ARG A 220 27.17 9.75 28.24
C ARG A 220 28.27 9.81 29.28
N HIS A 221 28.78 11.00 29.56
CA HIS A 221 29.91 11.21 30.45
C HIS A 221 29.48 11.62 31.85
N TRP A 222 28.28 12.22 32.00
CA TRP A 222 27.69 12.71 33.24
C TRP A 222 26.22 12.31 33.33
#